data_AF-A0A433X9E9-F1
#
_entry.id   AF-A0A433X9E9-F1
#
_cell.length_a   1.000
_cell.length_b   1.000
_cell.length_c   1.000
_cell.angle_alpha   90.00
_cell.angle_beta   90.00
_cell.angle_gamma   90.00
#
_symmetry.space_group_name_H-M   'P 1'
#
loop_
_entity.id
_entity.type
_entity.pdbx_description
1 polymer ?
#
loop_
_entity_poly.entity_id
_entity_poly.type
_entity_poly.pdbx_seq_one_letter_code
_entity_poly.pdbx_strand_id
1 'polypeptide(L)'
;MRRITWVLTMVIAFSMLLAACGTKNSADVVKDLDQVVTKMESYEGTGTMTLHTGEKPQEYRVEVWYQNPSYYRIALTNAQKDVTQIVLRNDQGVYVLTPSLNKSFRFQSDWPENQGQVYLYQTLVRSILNDTSRQFVDDKDSYVFDVAANYNTQTLVRQKIWLNKKDYAPKQVQVSDSNANVVVEVKFDKFKFDAGFDKKSFDMQQNLNASTPDSKGTILEVDENGQLVEKTPDQNQAAVPSTDSKDTAAQSADDKAAEAQDSAKLPAMNETFGVIMPTYLPEGVAKKEEKVIEGSENSAVLLRYDGTYQYTLTEGRAADRSVSLAANGQVIDLGFTWGYLTGSDQETQNLAWTVDGLEFNLTSNNLPANEMIKIAASMQDQTGK
;
A
#
# COMPACT_ATOMS: atom_id res chain seq x y z
N MET A 1 25.25 -65.65 -25.86
CA MET A 1 25.33 -64.18 -26.04
C MET A 1 23.98 -63.45 -26.12
N ARG A 2 22.91 -64.02 -26.69
CA ARG A 2 21.57 -63.37 -26.79
C ARG A 2 20.82 -63.11 -25.47
N ARG A 3 21.05 -63.90 -24.42
CA ARG A 3 20.39 -63.72 -23.10
C ARG A 3 21.04 -62.64 -22.23
N ILE A 4 22.34 -62.43 -22.37
CA ILE A 4 23.10 -61.39 -21.64
C ILE A 4 22.81 -60.00 -22.22
N THR A 5 22.63 -59.92 -23.54
CA THR A 5 22.23 -58.66 -24.21
C THR A 5 20.86 -58.20 -23.74
N TRP A 6 19.88 -59.10 -23.58
CA TRP A 6 18.54 -58.75 -23.10
C TRP A 6 18.51 -58.27 -21.63
N VAL A 7 19.32 -58.89 -20.76
CA VAL A 7 19.46 -58.46 -19.37
C VAL A 7 20.16 -57.09 -19.28
N LEU A 8 21.18 -56.85 -20.11
CA LEU A 8 21.87 -55.55 -20.15
C LEU A 8 20.94 -54.42 -20.65
N THR A 9 20.11 -54.69 -21.67
CA THR A 9 19.13 -53.70 -22.17
C THR A 9 18.06 -53.39 -21.13
N MET A 10 17.61 -54.39 -20.36
CA MET A 10 16.61 -54.19 -19.31
C MET A 10 17.18 -53.44 -18.09
N VAL A 11 18.45 -53.67 -17.73
CA VAL A 11 19.13 -52.93 -16.66
C VAL A 11 19.42 -51.48 -17.06
N ILE A 12 19.76 -51.22 -18.33
CA ILE A 12 19.96 -49.86 -18.87
C ILE A 12 18.62 -49.12 -19.00
N ALA A 13 17.54 -49.80 -19.40
CA ALA A 13 16.20 -49.21 -19.44
C ALA A 13 15.65 -48.91 -18.02
N PHE A 14 15.98 -49.76 -17.05
CA PHE A 14 15.59 -49.57 -15.65
C PHE A 14 16.42 -48.49 -14.94
N SER A 15 17.70 -48.30 -15.32
CA SER A 15 18.51 -47.19 -14.80
C SER A 15 18.16 -45.84 -15.43
N MET A 16 17.61 -45.79 -16.65
CA MET A 16 17.01 -44.58 -17.22
C MET A 16 15.69 -44.18 -16.56
N LEU A 17 14.93 -45.14 -16.02
CA LEU A 17 13.71 -44.87 -15.23
C LEU A 17 14.01 -44.31 -13.83
N LEU A 18 15.21 -44.53 -13.30
CA LEU A 18 15.65 -44.04 -11.97
C LEU A 18 16.22 -42.62 -12.00
N ALA A 19 16.49 -42.05 -13.18
CA ALA A 19 16.88 -40.64 -13.34
C ALA A 19 15.67 -39.68 -13.45
N ALA A 20 14.43 -40.22 -13.39
CA ALA A 20 13.19 -39.45 -13.52
C ALA A 20 12.59 -38.98 -12.18
N CYS A 21 13.26 -39.20 -11.04
CA CYS A 21 13.06 -38.35 -9.85
C CYS A 21 13.77 -37.01 -10.07
N GLY A 22 13.36 -36.30 -11.13
CA GLY A 22 14.03 -35.09 -11.60
C GLY A 22 13.73 -33.91 -10.70
N THR A 23 14.78 -33.24 -10.24
CA THR A 23 14.67 -31.91 -9.64
C THR A 23 14.00 -30.97 -10.65
N LYS A 24 13.00 -30.19 -10.21
CA LYS A 24 12.29 -29.27 -11.09
C LYS A 24 13.26 -28.19 -11.57
N ASN A 25 13.24 -27.89 -12.86
CA ASN A 25 13.99 -26.75 -13.39
C ASN A 25 13.19 -25.44 -13.24
N SER A 26 13.82 -24.31 -13.57
CA SER A 26 13.18 -22.99 -13.48
C SER A 26 11.84 -22.90 -14.22
N ALA A 27 11.75 -23.46 -15.43
CA ALA A 27 10.55 -23.37 -16.26
C ALA A 27 9.39 -24.19 -15.68
N ASP A 28 9.69 -25.38 -15.13
CA ASP A 28 8.70 -26.21 -14.45
C ASP A 28 8.12 -25.49 -13.23
N VAL A 29 8.99 -24.91 -12.40
CA VAL A 29 8.56 -24.16 -11.20
C VAL A 29 7.75 -22.93 -11.58
N VAL A 30 8.18 -22.15 -12.58
CA VAL A 30 7.45 -20.98 -13.10
C VAL A 30 6.04 -21.36 -13.56
N LYS A 31 5.90 -22.47 -14.30
CA LYS A 31 4.60 -22.99 -14.73
C LYS A 31 3.71 -23.39 -13.55
N ASP A 32 4.27 -24.00 -12.53
CA ASP A 32 3.51 -24.36 -11.33
C ASP A 32 3.05 -23.10 -10.57
N LEU A 33 3.92 -22.09 -10.43
CA LEU A 33 3.58 -20.83 -9.77
C LEU A 33 2.43 -20.09 -10.46
N ASP A 34 2.42 -20.07 -11.80
CA ASP A 34 1.32 -19.54 -12.60
C ASP A 34 -0.01 -20.25 -12.29
N GLN A 35 0.03 -21.59 -12.17
CA GLN A 35 -1.14 -22.38 -11.79
C GLN A 35 -1.58 -22.13 -10.35
N VAL A 36 -0.64 -21.98 -9.42
CA VAL A 36 -0.94 -21.65 -8.02
C VAL A 36 -1.69 -20.34 -7.95
N VAL A 37 -1.17 -19.26 -8.55
CA VAL A 37 -1.82 -17.94 -8.53
C VAL A 37 -3.18 -17.97 -9.23
N THR A 38 -3.30 -18.67 -10.37
CA THR A 38 -4.57 -18.77 -11.12
C THR A 38 -5.68 -19.49 -10.33
N LYS A 39 -5.33 -20.45 -9.49
CA LYS A 39 -6.30 -21.24 -8.70
C LYS A 39 -6.46 -20.76 -7.26
N MET A 40 -5.67 -19.78 -6.84
CA MET A 40 -5.62 -19.34 -5.45
C MET A 40 -6.88 -18.55 -5.11
N GLU A 41 -7.65 -19.08 -4.15
CA GLU A 41 -8.84 -18.42 -3.63
C GLU A 41 -8.50 -17.47 -2.48
N SER A 42 -7.56 -17.83 -1.61
CA SER A 42 -7.19 -17.00 -0.47
C SER A 42 -5.84 -17.38 0.13
N TYR A 43 -5.26 -16.48 0.91
CA TYR A 43 -4.14 -16.80 1.82
C TYR A 43 -4.07 -15.86 3.02
N GLU A 44 -3.37 -16.33 4.04
CA GLU A 44 -2.94 -15.56 5.22
C GLU A 44 -1.42 -15.73 5.37
N GLY A 45 -0.70 -14.62 5.51
CA GLY A 45 0.73 -14.60 5.78
C GLY A 45 1.07 -13.67 6.95
N THR A 46 2.00 -14.10 7.79
CA THR A 46 2.59 -13.24 8.84
C THR A 46 4.10 -13.30 8.75
N GLY A 47 4.76 -12.19 9.05
CA GLY A 47 6.21 -12.13 9.01
C GLY A 47 6.78 -10.86 9.63
N THR A 48 8.10 -10.76 9.55
CA THR A 48 8.86 -9.57 9.92
C THR A 48 9.49 -8.96 8.67
N MET A 49 9.25 -7.67 8.47
CA MET A 49 9.88 -6.86 7.44
C MET A 49 10.90 -5.92 8.06
N THR A 50 12.13 -5.97 7.58
CA THR A 50 13.24 -5.13 8.02
C THR A 50 13.65 -4.20 6.89
N LEU A 51 13.67 -2.90 7.17
CA LEU A 51 14.16 -1.87 6.27
C LEU A 51 15.55 -1.44 6.71
N HIS A 52 16.53 -1.59 5.83
CA HIS A 52 17.93 -1.20 6.04
C HIS A 52 18.20 0.21 5.49
N THR A 53 17.30 1.15 5.79
CA THR A 53 17.42 2.55 5.37
C THR A 53 17.90 3.41 6.54
N GLY A 54 18.97 4.20 6.35
CA GLY A 54 19.54 5.07 7.39
C GLY A 54 20.53 4.37 8.32
N GLU A 55 20.76 4.93 9.52
CA GLU A 55 21.78 4.41 10.46
C GLU A 55 21.35 3.12 11.19
N LYS A 56 20.05 2.94 11.44
CA LYS A 56 19.51 1.78 12.17
C LYS A 56 18.39 1.12 11.38
N PRO A 57 18.42 -0.22 11.23
CA PRO A 57 17.31 -0.94 10.62
C PRO A 57 16.00 -0.72 11.36
N GLN A 58 14.91 -0.58 10.61
CA GLN A 58 13.56 -0.48 11.14
C GLN A 58 12.82 -1.80 10.92
N GLU A 59 12.14 -2.28 11.95
CA GLU A 59 11.41 -3.55 11.90
C GLU A 59 9.91 -3.33 12.00
N TYR A 60 9.19 -4.02 11.13
CA TYR A 60 7.75 -4.03 11.05
C TYR A 60 7.24 -5.46 11.10
N ARG A 61 6.22 -5.71 11.93
CA ARG A 61 5.42 -6.93 11.82
C ARG A 61 4.43 -6.75 10.69
N VAL A 62 4.41 -7.71 9.78
CA VAL A 62 3.55 -7.72 8.60
C VAL A 62 2.53 -8.83 8.75
N GLU A 63 1.26 -8.51 8.53
CA GLU A 63 0.18 -9.46 8.40
C GLU A 63 -0.57 -9.17 7.09
N VAL A 64 -0.73 -10.18 6.25
CA VAL A 64 -1.35 -10.07 4.92
C VAL A 64 -2.45 -11.10 4.81
N TRP A 65 -3.66 -10.63 4.53
CA TRP A 65 -4.79 -11.46 4.14
C TRP A 65 -5.18 -11.11 2.71
N TYR A 66 -5.49 -12.13 1.93
CA TYR A 66 -6.01 -12.01 0.58
C TYR A 66 -7.17 -12.97 0.38
N GLN A 67 -8.20 -12.49 -0.29
CA GLN A 67 -9.27 -13.32 -0.82
C GLN A 67 -9.66 -12.86 -2.24
N ASN A 68 -9.77 -13.81 -3.15
CA ASN A 68 -10.24 -13.63 -4.51
C ASN A 68 -11.66 -13.01 -4.50
N PRO A 69 -11.97 -12.07 -5.42
CA PRO A 69 -11.12 -11.58 -6.52
C PRO A 69 -10.17 -10.44 -6.15
N SER A 70 -10.48 -9.66 -5.12
CA SER A 70 -9.74 -8.42 -4.88
C SER A 70 -9.81 -7.93 -3.43
N TYR A 71 -10.05 -8.81 -2.47
CA TYR A 71 -10.07 -8.44 -1.06
C TYR A 71 -8.69 -8.58 -0.45
N TYR A 72 -8.27 -7.54 0.25
CA TYR A 72 -6.96 -7.51 0.90
C TYR A 72 -7.07 -6.84 2.26
N ARG A 73 -6.29 -7.34 3.23
CA ARG A 73 -6.02 -6.65 4.49
C ARG A 73 -4.54 -6.79 4.81
N ILE A 74 -3.83 -5.67 4.83
CA ILE A 74 -2.40 -5.62 5.14
C ILE A 74 -2.24 -4.78 6.39
N ALA A 75 -1.77 -5.39 7.47
CA ALA A 75 -1.40 -4.66 8.67
C ALA A 75 0.14 -4.57 8.77
N LEU A 76 0.64 -3.35 8.93
CA LEU A 76 2.04 -3.04 9.20
C LEU A 76 2.13 -2.44 10.59
N THR A 77 2.72 -3.18 11.53
CA THR A 77 2.93 -2.71 12.90
C THR A 77 4.40 -2.37 13.11
N ASN A 78 4.71 -1.11 13.44
CA ASN A 78 6.07 -0.72 13.83
C ASN A 78 6.44 -1.41 15.16
N ALA A 79 7.50 -2.22 15.16
CA ALA A 79 7.85 -3.04 16.32
C ALA A 79 8.29 -2.23 17.56
N GLN A 80 8.74 -0.99 17.38
CA GLN A 80 9.22 -0.13 18.47
C GLN A 80 8.12 0.77 19.04
N LYS A 81 7.27 1.31 18.18
CA LYS A 81 6.21 2.26 18.55
C LYS A 81 4.84 1.61 18.78
N ASP A 82 4.70 0.33 18.42
CA ASP A 82 3.45 -0.44 18.46
C ASP A 82 2.28 0.24 17.71
N VAL A 83 2.61 1.05 16.71
CA VAL A 83 1.63 1.71 15.84
C VAL A 83 1.35 0.81 14.66
N THR A 84 0.06 0.52 14.43
CA THR A 84 -0.40 -0.32 13.31
C THR A 84 -1.13 0.53 12.28
N GLN A 85 -0.70 0.41 11.03
CA GLN A 85 -1.42 0.92 9.87
C GLN A 85 -2.00 -0.25 9.09
N ILE A 86 -3.26 -0.15 8.67
CA ILE A 86 -3.96 -1.19 7.90
C ILE A 86 -4.34 -0.64 6.55
N VAL A 87 -3.90 -1.31 5.47
CA VAL A 87 -4.43 -1.12 4.13
C VAL A 87 -5.50 -2.18 3.90
N LEU A 88 -6.73 -1.75 3.63
CA LEU A 88 -7.89 -2.63 3.47
C LEU A 88 -8.53 -2.40 2.09
N ARG A 89 -8.70 -3.45 1.30
CA ARG A 89 -9.46 -3.43 0.03
C ARG A 89 -10.68 -4.33 0.12
N ASN A 90 -11.84 -3.80 -0.24
CA ASN A 90 -13.10 -4.53 -0.35
C ASN A 90 -13.96 -3.92 -1.49
N ASP A 91 -15.22 -4.32 -1.61
CA ASP A 91 -16.16 -3.84 -2.65
C ASP A 91 -16.39 -2.32 -2.63
N GLN A 92 -16.19 -1.69 -1.47
CA GLN A 92 -16.34 -0.24 -1.34
C GLN A 92 -15.06 0.50 -1.77
N GLY A 93 -13.92 -0.16 -1.86
CA GLY A 93 -12.69 0.44 -2.37
C GLY A 93 -11.50 0.17 -1.46
N VAL A 94 -10.52 1.07 -1.50
CA VAL A 94 -9.29 0.95 -0.72
C VAL A 94 -9.30 1.96 0.41
N TYR A 95 -8.96 1.47 1.60
CA TYR A 95 -8.92 2.23 2.83
C TYR A 95 -7.53 2.14 3.46
N VAL A 96 -7.09 3.23 4.06
CA VAL A 96 -5.95 3.26 4.99
C VAL A 96 -6.51 3.59 6.37
N LEU A 97 -6.28 2.71 7.32
CA LEU A 97 -6.79 2.79 8.68
C LEU A 97 -5.64 2.90 9.66
N THR A 98 -5.81 3.74 10.67
CA THR A 98 -4.92 3.81 11.83
C THR A 98 -5.77 3.60 13.08
N PRO A 99 -5.99 2.33 13.51
CA PRO A 99 -6.91 1.99 14.60
C PRO A 99 -6.64 2.73 15.91
N SER A 100 -5.37 2.88 16.31
CA SER A 100 -4.99 3.58 17.54
C SER A 100 -5.38 5.07 17.55
N LEU A 101 -5.58 5.65 16.37
CA LEU A 101 -6.03 7.04 16.22
C LEU A 101 -7.52 7.13 15.86
N ASN A 102 -8.20 5.99 15.69
CA ASN A 102 -9.57 5.92 15.18
C ASN A 102 -9.76 6.73 13.87
N LYS A 103 -8.72 6.78 13.03
CA LYS A 103 -8.70 7.50 11.74
C LYS A 103 -8.82 6.52 10.58
N SER A 104 -9.61 6.89 9.57
CA SER A 104 -9.75 6.16 8.31
C SER A 104 -9.75 7.12 7.13
N PHE A 105 -9.14 6.69 6.03
CA PHE A 105 -9.11 7.40 4.76
C PHE A 105 -9.48 6.44 3.63
N ARG A 106 -10.23 6.90 2.64
CA ARG A 106 -10.65 6.11 1.47
C ARG A 106 -10.19 6.78 0.19
N PHE A 107 -9.71 5.99 -0.76
CA PHE A 107 -9.41 6.46 -2.11
C PHE A 107 -9.83 5.43 -3.15
N GLN A 108 -10.13 5.91 -4.36
CA GLN A 108 -10.40 5.06 -5.52
C GLN A 108 -9.05 4.73 -6.17
N SER A 109 -8.66 3.44 -6.18
CA SER A 109 -7.39 2.99 -6.75
C SER A 109 -7.49 1.55 -7.23
N ASP A 110 -6.73 1.25 -8.27
CA ASP A 110 -6.50 -0.11 -8.78
C ASP A 110 -5.50 -0.92 -7.92
N TRP A 111 -5.05 -0.39 -6.78
CA TRP A 111 -4.14 -1.08 -5.85
C TRP A 111 -4.64 -2.49 -5.53
N PRO A 112 -3.82 -3.57 -5.57
CA PRO A 112 -2.37 -3.56 -5.76
C PRO A 112 -1.92 -3.80 -7.21
N GLU A 113 -2.82 -3.78 -8.21
CA GLU A 113 -2.57 -4.37 -9.53
C GLU A 113 -1.40 -3.75 -10.30
N ASN A 114 -1.00 -2.51 -10.01
CA ASN A 114 0.17 -1.86 -10.62
C ASN A 114 1.20 -1.32 -9.60
N GLN A 115 0.97 -1.55 -8.31
CA GLN A 115 1.77 -1.01 -7.20
C GLN A 115 2.04 -2.12 -6.19
N GLY A 116 2.68 -3.18 -6.67
CA GLY A 116 2.93 -4.39 -5.90
C GLY A 116 3.80 -4.10 -4.67
N GLN A 117 3.52 -4.79 -3.57
CA GLN A 117 4.28 -4.70 -2.33
C GLN A 117 5.10 -5.97 -2.12
N VAL A 118 6.26 -5.84 -1.48
CA VAL A 118 7.27 -6.91 -1.27
C VAL A 118 6.75 -8.12 -0.49
N TYR A 119 5.65 -7.94 0.25
CA TYR A 119 5.03 -8.97 1.10
C TYR A 119 3.81 -9.64 0.44
N LEU A 120 3.37 -9.18 -0.75
CA LEU A 120 2.22 -9.76 -1.45
C LEU A 120 2.64 -10.92 -2.35
N TYR A 121 2.03 -12.08 -2.15
CA TYR A 121 2.40 -13.30 -2.90
C TYR A 121 2.27 -13.13 -4.42
N GLN A 122 1.18 -12.51 -4.88
CA GLN A 122 0.93 -12.27 -6.30
C GLN A 122 2.01 -11.39 -6.92
N THR A 123 2.47 -10.36 -6.20
CA THR A 123 3.57 -9.48 -6.65
C THR A 123 4.86 -10.25 -6.83
N LEU A 124 5.19 -11.12 -5.87
CA LEU A 124 6.40 -11.96 -5.91
C LEU A 124 6.36 -12.92 -7.08
N VAL A 125 5.25 -13.66 -7.25
CA VAL A 125 5.08 -14.60 -8.37
C VAL A 125 5.11 -13.88 -9.70
N ARG A 126 4.40 -12.76 -9.86
CA ARG A 126 4.42 -11.95 -11.09
C ARG A 126 5.83 -11.50 -11.47
N SER A 127 6.65 -11.13 -10.49
CA SER A 127 8.05 -10.77 -10.73
C SER A 127 8.86 -11.95 -11.30
N ILE A 128 8.59 -13.17 -10.81
CA ILE A 128 9.22 -14.41 -11.32
C ILE A 128 8.73 -14.75 -12.73
N LEU A 129 7.42 -14.68 -12.97
CA LEU A 129 6.83 -15.02 -14.27
C LEU A 129 7.33 -14.07 -15.38
N ASN A 130 7.38 -12.77 -15.09
CA ASN A 130 7.67 -11.74 -16.07
C ASN A 130 9.17 -11.57 -16.37
N ASP A 131 10.07 -11.94 -15.45
CA ASP A 131 11.51 -11.83 -15.68
C ASP A 131 12.05 -13.05 -16.43
N THR A 132 12.21 -12.93 -17.74
CA THR A 132 12.82 -13.97 -18.59
C THR A 132 14.32 -14.16 -18.36
N SER A 133 14.99 -13.21 -17.70
CA SER A 133 16.42 -13.25 -17.33
C SER A 133 16.65 -13.78 -15.91
N ARG A 134 15.60 -14.24 -15.24
CA ARG A 134 15.62 -14.81 -13.89
C ARG A 134 16.74 -15.82 -13.70
N GLN A 135 17.41 -15.73 -12.56
CA GLN A 135 18.31 -16.78 -12.09
C GLN A 135 17.54 -17.69 -11.14
N PHE A 136 17.87 -18.97 -11.16
CA PHE A 136 17.18 -20.00 -10.37
C PHE A 136 18.18 -20.92 -9.69
N VAL A 137 17.97 -21.13 -8.40
CA VAL A 137 18.73 -22.09 -7.60
C VAL A 137 17.76 -23.02 -6.88
N ASP A 138 17.95 -24.32 -7.09
CA ASP A 138 17.35 -25.37 -6.27
C ASP A 138 18.24 -25.54 -5.03
N ASP A 139 17.84 -24.97 -3.88
CA ASP A 139 18.62 -24.97 -2.65
C ASP A 139 17.87 -25.67 -1.52
N LYS A 140 18.38 -26.83 -1.06
CA LYS A 140 17.86 -27.59 0.09
C LYS A 140 16.34 -27.79 0.06
N ASP A 141 15.61 -26.96 0.80
CA ASP A 141 14.16 -26.99 1.01
C ASP A 141 13.43 -25.83 0.31
N SER A 142 14.14 -25.06 -0.51
CA SER A 142 13.67 -23.83 -1.13
C SER A 142 14.04 -23.75 -2.62
N TYR A 143 13.13 -23.19 -3.42
CA TYR A 143 13.45 -22.66 -4.74
C TYR A 143 13.78 -21.18 -4.58
N VAL A 144 14.95 -20.78 -5.06
CA VAL A 144 15.43 -19.40 -4.95
C VAL A 144 15.45 -18.77 -6.31
N PHE A 145 14.69 -17.69 -6.47
CA PHE A 145 14.68 -16.88 -7.69
C PHE A 145 15.38 -15.56 -7.42
N ASP A 146 16.29 -15.17 -8.30
CA ASP A 146 16.84 -13.81 -8.36
C ASP A 146 16.29 -13.13 -9.61
N VAL A 147 15.47 -12.11 -9.43
CA VAL A 147 14.68 -11.46 -10.49
C VAL A 147 14.72 -9.95 -10.39
N ALA A 148 14.34 -9.26 -11.46
CA ALA A 148 14.11 -7.83 -11.45
C ALA A 148 13.07 -7.45 -10.39
N ALA A 149 13.37 -6.39 -9.65
CA ALA A 149 12.41 -5.78 -8.75
C ALA A 149 11.48 -4.85 -9.56
N ASN A 150 10.18 -5.14 -9.55
CA ASN A 150 9.17 -4.36 -10.27
C ASN A 150 8.28 -3.62 -9.25
N TYR A 151 8.91 -2.77 -8.45
CA TYR A 151 8.26 -1.92 -7.45
C TYR A 151 8.15 -0.49 -7.97
N ASN A 152 7.29 0.34 -7.36
CA ASN A 152 7.14 1.76 -7.72
C ASN A 152 8.32 2.63 -7.19
N THR A 153 9.55 2.15 -7.42
CA THR A 153 10.79 2.83 -7.09
C THR A 153 11.91 2.33 -7.99
N GLN A 154 12.68 3.25 -8.55
CA GLN A 154 13.84 2.92 -9.39
C GLN A 154 15.07 2.50 -8.58
N THR A 155 15.08 2.72 -7.26
CA THR A 155 16.23 2.40 -6.41
C THR A 155 16.27 0.93 -6.01
N LEU A 156 15.12 0.23 -6.05
CA LEU A 156 15.04 -1.21 -5.81
C LEU A 156 15.11 -1.91 -7.17
N VAL A 157 16.22 -2.60 -7.44
CA VAL A 157 16.52 -3.09 -8.79
C VAL A 157 16.42 -4.60 -8.93
N ARG A 158 16.74 -5.33 -7.86
CA ARG A 158 16.79 -6.79 -7.85
C ARG A 158 16.17 -7.33 -6.59
N GLN A 159 15.56 -8.49 -6.69
CA GLN A 159 15.00 -9.18 -5.55
C GLN A 159 15.33 -10.67 -5.61
N LYS A 160 15.62 -11.23 -4.43
CA LYS A 160 15.73 -12.67 -4.22
C LYS A 160 14.50 -13.15 -3.46
N ILE A 161 13.89 -14.22 -3.97
CA ILE A 161 12.64 -14.78 -3.45
C ILE A 161 12.88 -16.26 -3.15
N TRP A 162 12.72 -16.65 -1.89
CA TRP A 162 12.81 -18.03 -1.43
C TRP A 162 11.41 -18.60 -1.26
N LEU A 163 11.09 -19.64 -2.03
CA LEU A 163 9.81 -20.33 -1.98
C LEU A 163 10.00 -21.75 -1.47
N ASN A 164 9.13 -22.23 -0.59
CA ASN A 164 9.13 -23.61 -0.12
C ASN A 164 8.92 -24.58 -1.30
N LYS A 165 9.73 -25.64 -1.40
CA LYS A 165 9.61 -26.62 -2.49
C LYS A 165 8.31 -27.42 -2.48
N LYS A 166 7.68 -27.57 -1.30
CA LYS A 166 6.51 -28.41 -1.12
C LYS A 166 5.23 -27.76 -1.64
N ASP A 167 5.04 -26.49 -1.32
CA ASP A 167 3.77 -25.77 -1.52
C ASP A 167 3.96 -24.38 -2.14
N TYR A 168 5.20 -23.98 -2.45
CA TYR A 168 5.55 -22.68 -3.01
C TYR A 168 5.21 -21.49 -2.11
N ALA A 169 4.96 -21.72 -0.81
CA ALA A 169 4.80 -20.64 0.16
C ALA A 169 6.09 -19.80 0.26
N PRO A 170 6.01 -18.47 0.28
CA PRO A 170 7.18 -17.62 0.44
C PRO A 170 7.75 -17.78 1.85
N LYS A 171 9.07 -17.94 1.94
CA LYS A 171 9.82 -17.98 3.20
C LYS A 171 10.53 -16.67 3.46
N GLN A 172 11.14 -16.12 2.42
CA GLN A 172 11.95 -14.92 2.53
C GLN A 172 11.96 -14.16 1.21
N VAL A 173 12.05 -12.84 1.32
CA VAL A 173 12.29 -11.93 0.20
C VAL A 173 13.39 -10.96 0.63
N GLN A 174 14.34 -10.71 -0.25
CA GLN A 174 15.32 -9.64 -0.09
C GLN A 174 15.29 -8.77 -1.34
N VAL A 175 15.20 -7.45 -1.17
CA VAL A 175 15.21 -6.49 -2.26
C VAL A 175 16.44 -5.61 -2.11
N SER A 176 17.18 -5.45 -3.19
CA SER A 176 18.48 -4.78 -3.20
C SER A 176 18.52 -3.59 -4.14
N ASP A 177 19.42 -2.66 -3.85
CA ASP A 177 19.74 -1.52 -4.70
C ASP A 177 20.72 -1.88 -5.85
N SER A 178 21.05 -0.89 -6.68
CA SER A 178 22.00 -1.04 -7.80
C SER A 178 23.41 -1.45 -7.39
N ASN A 179 23.77 -1.28 -6.12
CA ASN A 179 25.05 -1.68 -5.54
C ASN A 179 25.00 -3.06 -4.87
N ALA A 180 23.87 -3.77 -5.01
CA ALA A 180 23.59 -5.05 -4.36
C ALA A 180 23.52 -5.00 -2.82
N ASN A 181 23.26 -3.82 -2.24
CA ASN A 181 22.94 -3.72 -0.82
C ASN A 181 21.48 -4.11 -0.59
N VAL A 182 21.21 -4.97 0.38
CA VAL A 182 19.84 -5.31 0.77
C VAL A 182 19.21 -4.11 1.47
N VAL A 183 18.15 -3.57 0.88
CA VAL A 183 17.41 -2.40 1.41
C VAL A 183 16.17 -2.85 2.16
N VAL A 184 15.51 -3.91 1.68
CA VAL A 184 14.31 -4.48 2.29
C VAL A 184 14.47 -5.98 2.44
N GLU A 185 14.17 -6.50 3.61
CA GLU A 185 14.07 -7.93 3.88
C GLU A 185 12.68 -8.25 4.44
N VAL A 186 12.06 -9.32 3.97
CA VAL A 186 10.83 -9.88 4.56
C VAL A 186 11.10 -11.35 4.88
N LYS A 187 10.86 -11.76 6.12
CA LYS A 187 10.87 -13.16 6.55
C LYS A 187 9.48 -13.55 6.99
N PHE A 188 8.94 -14.59 6.37
CA PHE A 188 7.60 -15.10 6.70
C PHE A 188 7.72 -16.16 7.81
N ASP A 189 7.02 -15.92 8.92
CA ASP A 189 6.93 -16.86 10.03
C ASP A 189 5.87 -17.94 9.76
N LYS A 190 4.78 -17.53 9.10
CA LYS A 190 3.66 -18.38 8.74
C LYS A 190 3.10 -17.92 7.41
N PHE A 191 2.75 -18.89 6.56
CA PHE A 191 2.02 -18.64 5.33
C PHE A 191 1.08 -19.81 5.06
N LYS A 192 -0.20 -19.51 4.84
CA LYS A 192 -1.25 -20.51 4.68
C LYS A 192 -2.14 -20.13 3.50
N PHE A 193 -2.13 -20.95 2.46
CA PHE A 193 -3.13 -20.92 1.39
C PHE A 193 -4.49 -21.43 1.90
N ASP A 194 -5.54 -21.06 1.18
CA ASP A 194 -6.93 -21.47 1.46
C ASP A 194 -7.35 -21.09 2.89
N ALA A 195 -6.95 -19.88 3.31
CA ALA A 195 -7.37 -19.29 4.57
C ALA A 195 -8.88 -18.98 4.52
N GLY A 196 -9.61 -19.38 5.55
CA GLY A 196 -11.03 -19.09 5.67
C GLY A 196 -11.24 -17.74 6.35
N PHE A 197 -11.91 -16.82 5.65
CA PHE A 197 -12.30 -15.52 6.20
C PHE A 197 -13.81 -15.44 6.36
N ASP A 198 -14.26 -14.77 7.41
CA ASP A 198 -15.68 -14.45 7.55
C ASP A 198 -16.03 -13.18 6.74
N LYS A 199 -17.33 -12.91 6.57
CA LYS A 199 -17.79 -11.73 5.81
C LYS A 199 -17.32 -10.39 6.41
N LYS A 200 -16.92 -10.37 7.69
CA LYS A 200 -16.52 -9.16 8.40
C LYS A 200 -15.01 -8.96 8.44
N SER A 201 -14.22 -9.94 7.99
CA SER A 201 -12.76 -9.91 8.00
C SER A 201 -12.21 -8.73 7.19
N PHE A 202 -12.96 -8.31 6.17
CA PHE A 202 -12.64 -7.18 5.30
C PHE A 202 -13.57 -5.97 5.50
N ASP A 203 -14.31 -5.93 6.61
CA ASP A 203 -15.15 -4.78 6.96
C ASP A 203 -14.29 -3.64 7.55
N MET A 204 -14.56 -2.41 7.11
CA MET A 204 -13.76 -1.25 7.51
C MET A 204 -13.91 -0.92 8.99
N GLN A 205 -15.14 -0.91 9.53
CA GLN A 205 -15.35 -0.59 10.94
C GLN A 205 -14.80 -1.67 11.86
N GLN A 206 -14.96 -2.94 11.51
CA GLN A 206 -14.39 -4.05 12.27
C GLN A 206 -12.88 -3.92 12.39
N ASN A 207 -12.20 -3.53 11.31
CA ASN A 207 -10.76 -3.34 11.28
C ASN A 207 -10.29 -2.07 11.98
N LEU A 208 -11.09 -1.00 11.96
CA LEU A 208 -10.81 0.24 12.69
C LEU A 208 -10.98 0.05 14.21
N ASN A 209 -12.03 -0.67 14.62
CA ASN A 209 -12.39 -0.88 16.02
C ASN A 209 -11.63 -2.03 16.69
N ALA A 210 -10.84 -2.81 15.93
CA ALA A 210 -10.08 -3.95 16.43
C ALA A 210 -9.11 -3.59 17.58
N SER A 211 -8.79 -2.30 17.77
CA SER A 211 -7.92 -1.81 18.85
C SER A 211 -8.67 -1.08 19.98
N THR A 212 -9.95 -0.75 19.83
CA THR A 212 -10.74 0.01 20.82
C THR A 212 -12.23 -0.40 20.76
N PRO A 213 -12.71 -1.27 21.68
CA PRO A 213 -14.09 -1.75 21.68
C PRO A 213 -15.19 -0.66 21.85
N ASP A 214 -14.84 0.55 22.27
CA ASP A 214 -15.81 1.60 22.67
C ASP A 214 -15.70 2.95 21.90
N SER A 215 -14.89 3.03 20.84
CA SER A 215 -14.79 4.28 20.06
C SER A 215 -15.73 4.26 18.86
N LYS A 216 -16.69 5.19 18.83
CA LYS A 216 -17.48 5.46 17.62
C LYS A 216 -16.54 6.11 16.59
N GLY A 217 -16.21 5.38 15.53
CA GLY A 217 -15.37 5.84 14.42
C GLY A 217 -15.85 7.15 13.80
N THR A 218 -14.91 8.05 13.49
CA THR A 218 -15.15 9.21 12.61
C THR A 218 -14.71 8.82 11.21
N ILE A 219 -15.64 8.87 10.25
CA ILE A 219 -15.32 8.65 8.83
C ILE A 219 -15.07 10.01 8.21
N LEU A 220 -13.87 10.22 7.66
CA LEU A 220 -13.58 11.37 6.81
C LEU A 220 -13.96 10.98 5.38
N GLU A 221 -15.04 11.55 4.87
CA GLU A 221 -15.43 11.45 3.46
C GLU A 221 -15.00 12.71 2.72
N VAL A 222 -14.80 12.59 1.42
CA VAL A 222 -14.65 13.73 0.53
C VAL A 222 -16.05 13.98 -0.07
N ASP A 223 -16.67 15.13 0.20
CA ASP A 223 -18.00 15.45 -0.34
C ASP A 223 -17.96 15.75 -1.84
N GLU A 224 -19.16 16.01 -2.38
CA GLU A 224 -19.41 16.42 -3.76
C GLU A 224 -18.61 17.68 -4.18
N ASN A 225 -18.05 18.43 -3.22
CA ASN A 225 -17.24 19.64 -3.42
C ASN A 225 -15.74 19.43 -3.11
N GLY A 226 -15.31 18.19 -2.86
CA GLY A 226 -13.90 17.90 -2.58
C GLY A 226 -13.41 18.30 -1.18
N GLN A 227 -14.31 18.67 -0.25
CA GLN A 227 -13.95 18.96 1.14
C GLN A 227 -14.00 17.69 2.00
N LEU A 228 -13.05 17.60 2.94
CA LEU A 228 -13.09 16.58 3.99
C LEU A 228 -14.28 16.88 4.92
N VAL A 229 -15.31 16.07 4.85
CA VAL A 229 -16.47 16.11 5.75
C VAL A 229 -16.43 14.93 6.70
N GLU A 230 -16.56 15.23 7.98
CA GLU A 230 -16.78 14.24 9.02
C GLU A 230 -18.22 13.73 8.95
N LYS A 231 -18.42 12.46 8.63
CA LYS A 231 -19.71 11.79 8.83
C LYS A 231 -19.67 10.94 10.10
N THR A 232 -20.64 11.18 10.97
CA THR A 232 -21.02 10.23 12.03
C THR A 232 -21.94 9.18 11.42
N PRO A 233 -21.79 7.88 11.71
CA PRO A 233 -22.72 6.87 11.21
C PRO A 233 -24.13 7.13 11.73
N ASP A 234 -25.09 7.26 10.81
CA ASP A 234 -26.51 7.48 11.10
C ASP A 234 -27.04 6.51 12.16
N GLN A 235 -27.48 7.06 13.30
CA GLN A 235 -28.36 6.37 14.21
C GLN A 235 -29.78 6.40 13.64
N ASN A 236 -30.15 5.45 12.79
CA ASN A 236 -31.50 4.87 12.84
C ASN A 236 -31.68 3.68 11.90
N GLN A 237 -31.61 2.48 12.49
CA GLN A 237 -32.54 1.39 12.17
C GLN A 237 -32.36 0.24 13.16
N ALA A 238 -33.19 0.24 14.21
CA ALA A 238 -33.79 -0.98 14.77
C ALA A 238 -34.90 -0.65 15.79
N ALA A 239 -36.12 -0.97 15.38
CA ALA A 239 -37.21 -1.53 16.19
C ALA A 239 -37.68 -0.79 17.46
N VAL A 240 -38.84 -0.14 17.32
CA VAL A 240 -39.77 0.16 18.43
C VAL A 240 -40.53 -1.13 18.80
N PRO A 241 -40.62 -1.53 20.08
CA PRO A 241 -41.66 -2.45 20.54
C PRO A 241 -42.93 -1.68 20.94
N SER A 242 -44.05 -2.18 20.45
CA SER A 242 -45.43 -1.76 20.71
C SER A 242 -45.93 -2.03 22.14
N THR A 243 -46.72 -1.13 22.73
CA THR A 243 -48.09 -1.41 23.28
C THR A 243 -48.86 -0.13 23.71
N ASP A 244 -50.08 -0.01 23.17
CA ASP A 244 -51.36 0.51 23.72
C ASP A 244 -51.48 1.88 24.44
N SER A 245 -52.14 2.87 23.81
CA SER A 245 -53.62 3.02 23.82
C SER A 245 -54.13 4.46 23.51
N LYS A 246 -55.06 4.50 22.54
CA LYS A 246 -56.27 5.34 22.35
C LYS A 246 -56.23 6.86 22.04
N ASP A 247 -56.92 7.10 20.91
CA ASP A 247 -57.99 8.08 20.63
C ASP A 247 -57.69 9.35 19.79
N THR A 248 -58.02 9.20 18.51
CA THR A 248 -59.10 9.93 17.79
C THR A 248 -58.77 11.17 16.94
N ALA A 249 -58.97 10.95 15.64
CA ALA A 249 -59.64 11.77 14.61
C ALA A 249 -58.85 12.66 13.64
N ALA A 250 -59.08 12.31 12.36
CA ALA A 250 -59.32 13.17 11.18
C ALA A 250 -58.07 13.86 10.56
N GLN A 251 -57.83 13.94 9.24
CA GLN A 251 -58.58 13.57 8.01
C GLN A 251 -57.65 13.84 6.80
N SER A 252 -57.76 13.02 5.74
CA SER A 252 -57.54 13.37 4.30
C SER A 252 -56.11 13.72 3.82
N ALA A 253 -55.64 13.49 2.59
CA ALA A 253 -55.99 12.74 1.38
C ALA A 253 -54.89 13.10 0.34
N ASP A 254 -54.58 12.18 -0.60
CA ASP A 254 -54.02 12.43 -1.95
C ASP A 254 -52.59 13.01 -2.07
N ASP A 255 -51.72 12.65 -3.02
CA ASP A 255 -51.74 11.75 -4.17
C ASP A 255 -50.28 11.62 -4.70
N LYS A 256 -50.03 10.57 -5.49
CA LYS A 256 -49.07 10.47 -6.62
C LYS A 256 -47.55 10.31 -6.44
N ALA A 257 -47.13 9.17 -6.99
CA ALA A 257 -45.83 8.78 -7.50
C ALA A 257 -45.28 9.68 -8.63
N ALA A 258 -43.95 9.76 -8.72
CA ALA A 258 -43.21 9.87 -9.97
C ALA A 258 -41.77 9.36 -9.77
N GLU A 259 -41.41 8.32 -10.53
CA GLU A 259 -40.03 7.91 -10.79
C GLU A 259 -39.29 9.02 -11.56
N ALA A 260 -38.04 9.28 -11.20
CA ALA A 260 -37.07 9.88 -12.11
C ALA A 260 -35.68 9.33 -11.83
N GLN A 261 -35.11 8.71 -12.86
CA GLN A 261 -33.71 8.32 -12.95
C GLN A 261 -32.83 9.56 -12.81
N ASP A 262 -31.81 9.51 -11.95
CA ASP A 262 -30.68 10.43 -12.05
C ASP A 262 -29.36 9.64 -12.09
N SER A 263 -28.82 9.54 -13.30
CA SER A 263 -27.47 9.08 -13.56
C SER A 263 -26.49 10.17 -13.14
N ALA A 264 -25.95 10.04 -11.92
CA ALA A 264 -24.95 10.95 -11.39
C ALA A 264 -23.68 10.95 -12.27
N LYS A 265 -23.46 12.10 -12.91
CA LYS A 265 -22.28 12.45 -13.69
C LYS A 265 -21.19 12.91 -12.72
N LEU A 266 -19.99 12.33 -12.82
CA LEU A 266 -18.81 12.70 -12.02
C LEU A 266 -18.54 14.22 -12.05
N PRO A 267 -18.16 14.86 -10.92
CA PRO A 267 -17.75 16.26 -10.92
C PRO A 267 -16.39 16.44 -11.60
N ALA A 268 -16.17 17.63 -12.17
CA ALA A 268 -14.96 17.99 -12.91
C ALA A 268 -13.77 18.28 -11.97
N MET A 269 -12.56 17.90 -12.39
CA MET A 269 -11.25 18.03 -11.72
C MET A 269 -10.79 19.45 -11.28
N ASN A 270 -11.65 20.47 -11.32
CA ASN A 270 -11.25 21.89 -11.27
C ASN A 270 -11.66 22.64 -9.98
N GLU A 271 -12.01 21.92 -8.90
CA GLU A 271 -12.37 22.53 -7.61
C GLU A 271 -11.16 22.62 -6.65
N THR A 272 -11.08 23.72 -5.90
CA THR A 272 -9.99 24.05 -4.97
C THR A 272 -10.11 23.25 -3.66
N PHE A 273 -9.04 22.57 -3.24
CA PHE A 273 -8.95 21.98 -1.89
C PHE A 273 -8.42 23.00 -0.87
N GLY A 274 -8.73 22.82 0.41
CA GLY A 274 -8.26 23.73 1.47
C GLY A 274 -6.73 23.69 1.63
N VAL A 275 -6.12 24.81 2.02
CA VAL A 275 -4.65 24.96 2.07
C VAL A 275 -4.08 24.38 3.37
N ILE A 276 -3.08 23.49 3.27
CA ILE A 276 -2.43 22.84 4.42
C ILE A 276 -1.13 23.55 4.77
N MET A 277 -1.13 24.29 5.87
CA MET A 277 0.06 25.06 6.30
C MET A 277 0.89 24.30 7.35
N PRO A 278 2.23 24.37 7.29
CA PRO A 278 3.08 23.85 8.35
C PRO A 278 2.83 24.58 9.67
N THR A 279 2.71 23.81 10.75
CA THR A 279 2.58 24.35 12.11
C THR A 279 3.93 24.66 12.76
N TYR A 280 5.01 24.12 12.20
CA TYR A 280 6.39 24.41 12.56
C TYR A 280 7.07 25.25 11.48
N LEU A 281 7.72 26.34 11.88
CA LEU A 281 8.64 27.11 11.05
C LEU A 281 10.00 27.20 11.74
N PRO A 282 11.12 27.04 11.01
CA PRO A 282 12.44 27.29 11.57
C PRO A 282 12.58 28.73 12.08
N GLU A 283 13.48 28.94 13.03
CA GLU A 283 13.69 30.27 13.62
C GLU A 283 14.08 31.32 12.56
N GLY A 284 13.39 32.46 12.58
CA GLY A 284 13.62 33.57 11.64
C GLY A 284 13.06 33.34 10.24
N VAL A 285 12.21 32.33 10.03
CA VAL A 285 11.47 32.12 8.77
C VAL A 285 10.03 32.63 8.91
N ALA A 286 9.52 33.27 7.86
CA ALA A 286 8.13 33.71 7.77
C ALA A 286 7.53 33.43 6.38
N LYS A 287 6.20 33.26 6.31
CA LYS A 287 5.47 33.14 5.04
C LYS A 287 5.51 34.47 4.29
N LYS A 288 5.87 34.42 3.02
CA LYS A 288 5.99 35.57 2.12
C LYS A 288 4.89 35.61 1.07
N GLU A 289 4.55 34.46 0.50
CA GLU A 289 3.60 34.37 -0.60
C GLU A 289 2.73 33.11 -0.44
N GLU A 290 1.46 33.25 -0.77
CA GLU A 290 0.51 32.15 -0.95
C GLU A 290 -0.23 32.43 -2.25
N LYS A 291 -0.17 31.48 -3.17
CA LYS A 291 -0.79 31.60 -4.48
C LYS A 291 -1.48 30.30 -4.84
N VAL A 292 -2.79 30.37 -5.04
CA VAL A 292 -3.57 29.30 -5.66
C VAL A 292 -3.35 29.36 -7.17
N ILE A 293 -2.98 28.25 -7.77
CA ILE A 293 -2.79 28.09 -9.21
C ILE A 293 -4.09 27.51 -9.78
N GLU A 294 -4.91 28.40 -10.34
CA GLU A 294 -6.17 28.03 -10.99
C GLU A 294 -5.92 27.49 -12.42
N GLY A 295 -6.62 26.42 -12.80
CA GLY A 295 -6.61 25.89 -14.18
C GLY A 295 -5.51 24.90 -14.54
N SER A 296 -4.73 24.38 -13.58
CA SER A 296 -3.94 23.16 -13.79
C SER A 296 -4.85 21.93 -13.70
N GLU A 297 -4.58 20.87 -14.48
CA GLU A 297 -5.35 19.60 -14.45
C GLU A 297 -5.46 19.00 -13.03
N ASN A 298 -4.56 19.38 -12.12
CA ASN A 298 -4.66 19.13 -10.69
C ASN A 298 -4.49 20.46 -9.97
N SER A 299 -5.55 21.03 -9.38
CA SER A 299 -5.47 22.24 -8.54
C SER A 299 -4.16 22.23 -7.72
N ALA A 300 -3.44 23.36 -7.65
CA ALA A 300 -2.18 23.42 -6.93
C ALA A 300 -2.04 24.72 -6.13
N VAL A 301 -1.47 24.62 -4.93
CA VAL A 301 -1.18 25.76 -4.06
C VAL A 301 0.34 25.92 -3.98
N LEU A 302 0.83 27.16 -4.09
CA LEU A 302 2.24 27.50 -3.93
C LEU A 302 2.40 28.41 -2.72
N LEU A 303 3.20 27.96 -1.76
CA LEU A 303 3.56 28.68 -0.54
C LEU A 303 5.05 29.00 -0.57
N ARG A 304 5.42 30.27 -0.38
CA ARG A 304 6.84 30.68 -0.25
C ARG A 304 7.13 31.22 1.12
N TYR A 305 8.28 30.80 1.63
CA TYR A 305 8.82 31.20 2.92
C TYR A 305 10.20 31.83 2.72
N ASP A 306 10.49 32.84 3.51
CA ASP A 306 11.71 33.65 3.42
C ASP A 306 12.22 34.01 4.83
N GLY A 307 13.46 34.50 4.91
CA GLY A 307 14.15 34.79 6.16
C GLY A 307 15.46 33.99 6.28
N THR A 308 15.69 33.36 7.44
CA THR A 308 16.88 32.52 7.69
C THR A 308 17.03 31.42 6.63
N TYR A 309 15.92 30.77 6.28
CA TYR A 309 15.83 29.78 5.21
C TYR A 309 14.78 30.20 4.20
N GLN A 310 15.05 29.90 2.93
CA GLN A 310 14.17 30.20 1.80
C GLN A 310 13.71 28.89 1.18
N TYR A 311 12.41 28.66 1.17
CA TYR A 311 11.85 27.45 0.57
C TYR A 311 10.49 27.71 -0.05
N THR A 312 10.15 26.85 -1.00
CA THR A 312 8.85 26.79 -1.64
C THR A 312 8.22 25.46 -1.31
N LEU A 313 6.98 25.48 -0.84
CA LEU A 313 6.13 24.33 -0.63
C LEU A 313 5.01 24.38 -1.66
N THR A 314 4.83 23.31 -2.43
CA THR A 314 3.69 23.16 -3.34
C THR A 314 2.83 21.99 -2.91
N GLU A 315 1.52 22.21 -2.95
CA GLU A 315 0.48 21.22 -2.66
C GLU A 315 -0.30 20.99 -3.94
N GLY A 316 -0.63 19.74 -4.26
CA GLY A 316 -1.47 19.43 -5.41
C GLY A 316 -2.17 18.10 -5.25
N ARG A 317 -3.27 17.89 -5.96
CA ARG A 317 -3.83 16.55 -6.08
C ARG A 317 -2.87 15.70 -6.91
N ALA A 318 -2.63 14.46 -6.46
CA ALA A 318 -1.82 13.53 -7.22
C ALA A 318 -2.45 13.34 -8.62
N ALA A 319 -1.78 13.83 -9.66
CA ALA A 319 -2.15 13.47 -11.01
C ALA A 319 -1.87 11.97 -11.18
N ASP A 320 -2.55 11.34 -12.13
CA ASP A 320 -2.22 10.01 -12.66
C ASP A 320 -0.85 9.99 -13.41
N ARG A 321 0.08 10.88 -13.03
CA ARG A 321 1.45 10.93 -13.51
C ARG A 321 2.39 10.33 -12.48
N SER A 322 3.25 9.46 -12.98
CA SER A 322 4.49 9.06 -12.33
C SER A 322 5.18 10.28 -11.71
N VAL A 323 5.38 10.27 -10.39
CA VAL A 323 6.50 11.02 -9.80
C VAL A 323 7.73 10.54 -10.56
N SER A 324 8.28 11.39 -11.43
CA SER A 324 9.54 11.07 -12.10
C SER A 324 10.60 11.15 -11.02
N LEU A 325 10.83 10.03 -10.33
CA LEU A 325 11.89 9.85 -9.35
C LEU A 325 13.20 10.16 -10.06
N ALA A 326 13.78 11.33 -9.78
CA ALA A 326 15.12 11.65 -10.24
C ALA A 326 16.08 10.60 -9.67
N ALA A 327 17.00 10.09 -10.50
CA ALA A 327 17.79 8.87 -10.25
C ALA A 327 18.70 8.87 -8.99
N ASN A 328 18.68 9.91 -8.15
CA ASN A 328 19.65 10.15 -7.07
C ASN A 328 19.02 10.56 -5.72
N GLY A 329 17.75 10.25 -5.45
CA GLY A 329 17.10 10.59 -4.18
C GLY A 329 17.10 9.49 -3.12
N GLN A 330 17.13 9.90 -1.86
CA GLN A 330 17.00 9.08 -0.66
C GLN A 330 15.55 9.03 -0.19
N VAL A 331 15.04 7.84 0.13
CA VAL A 331 13.76 7.68 0.84
C VAL A 331 13.97 8.02 2.31
N ILE A 332 13.14 8.91 2.85
CA ILE A 332 13.19 9.40 4.22
C ILE A 332 11.87 9.12 4.92
N ASP A 333 11.95 8.61 6.15
CA ASP A 333 10.79 8.47 7.04
C ASP A 333 10.42 9.84 7.63
N LEU A 334 9.19 10.31 7.39
CA LEU A 334 8.68 11.57 7.95
C LEU A 334 7.89 11.36 9.25
N GLY A 335 7.75 10.11 9.72
CA GLY A 335 7.03 9.73 10.92
C GLY A 335 5.57 9.37 10.70
N PHE A 336 4.97 9.81 9.60
CA PHE A 336 3.56 9.55 9.22
C PHE A 336 3.39 9.06 7.77
N THR A 337 4.37 9.35 6.90
CA THR A 337 4.47 8.88 5.52
C THR A 337 5.93 8.84 5.08
N TRP A 338 6.18 8.36 3.86
CA TRP A 338 7.51 8.35 3.27
C TRP A 338 7.70 9.59 2.39
N GLY A 339 8.83 10.26 2.59
CA GLY A 339 9.31 11.31 1.71
C GLY A 339 10.44 10.82 0.80
N TYR A 340 10.61 11.48 -0.32
CA TYR A 340 11.73 11.28 -1.24
C TYR A 340 12.55 12.58 -1.29
N LEU A 341 13.75 12.55 -0.71
CA LEU A 341 14.67 13.67 -0.70
C LEU A 341 15.67 13.54 -1.85
N THR A 342 15.76 14.55 -2.70
CA THR A 342 16.74 14.65 -3.79
C THR A 342 17.60 15.89 -3.61
N GLY A 343 18.80 15.90 -4.19
CA GLY A 343 19.78 16.98 -4.03
C GLY A 343 20.74 16.76 -2.85
N SER A 344 21.60 17.74 -2.59
CA SER A 344 22.60 17.71 -1.53
C SER A 344 22.74 19.09 -0.88
N ASP A 345 23.44 19.20 0.25
CA ASP A 345 23.60 20.46 0.99
C ASP A 345 24.35 21.57 0.20
N GLN A 346 24.94 21.25 -0.96
CA GLN A 346 25.57 22.21 -1.87
C GLN A 346 24.75 22.53 -3.12
N GLU A 347 23.58 21.89 -3.27
CA GLU A 347 22.66 22.04 -4.40
C GLU A 347 21.23 22.26 -3.91
N THR A 348 20.28 22.45 -4.83
CA THR A 348 18.86 22.52 -4.47
C THR A 348 18.40 21.17 -3.92
N GLN A 349 17.92 21.17 -2.67
CA GLN A 349 17.26 20.03 -2.05
C GLN A 349 15.75 20.07 -2.34
N ASN A 350 15.18 18.90 -2.61
CA ASN A 350 13.76 18.72 -2.85
C ASN A 350 13.24 17.50 -2.09
N LEU A 351 12.31 17.70 -1.17
CA LEU A 351 11.60 16.67 -0.42
C LEU A 351 10.16 16.56 -0.93
N ALA A 352 9.81 15.42 -1.53
CA ALA A 352 8.46 15.13 -2.00
C ALA A 352 7.80 14.04 -1.15
N TRP A 353 6.54 14.20 -0.77
CA TRP A 353 5.78 13.16 -0.06
C TRP A 353 4.31 13.20 -0.43
N THR A 354 3.61 12.11 -0.13
CA THR A 354 2.17 12.00 -0.36
C THR A 354 1.49 11.63 0.95
N VAL A 355 0.44 12.35 1.28
CA VAL A 355 -0.47 12.03 2.40
C VAL A 355 -1.89 12.36 1.96
N ASP A 356 -2.83 11.45 2.24
CA ASP A 356 -4.26 11.61 1.95
C ASP A 356 -4.60 12.01 0.50
N GLY A 357 -3.82 11.52 -0.48
CA GLY A 357 -4.02 11.80 -1.92
C GLY A 357 -3.52 13.17 -2.39
N LEU A 358 -2.94 13.96 -1.48
CA LEU A 358 -2.24 15.20 -1.79
C LEU A 358 -0.74 14.94 -1.91
N GLU A 359 -0.17 15.43 -3.01
CA GLU A 359 1.27 15.48 -3.21
C GLU A 359 1.80 16.81 -2.68
N PHE A 360 2.85 16.71 -1.89
CA PHE A 360 3.59 17.84 -1.34
C PHE A 360 5.01 17.80 -1.86
N ASN A 361 5.52 18.97 -2.23
CA ASN A 361 6.91 19.12 -2.65
C ASN A 361 7.50 20.36 -1.98
N LEU A 362 8.58 20.15 -1.23
CA LEU A 362 9.33 21.18 -0.52
C LEU A 362 10.71 21.32 -1.17
N THR A 363 10.94 22.45 -1.82
CA THR A 363 12.21 22.76 -2.51
C THR A 363 12.95 23.93 -1.84
N SER A 364 14.26 23.78 -1.62
CA SER A 364 15.11 24.82 -1.02
C SER A 364 16.57 24.71 -1.46
N ASN A 365 17.30 25.83 -1.44
CA ASN A 365 18.76 25.86 -1.66
C ASN A 365 19.57 25.95 -0.36
N ASN A 366 18.94 26.24 0.77
CA ASN A 366 19.65 26.54 2.02
C ASN A 366 18.98 25.96 3.28
N LEU A 367 17.86 25.26 3.15
CA LEU A 367 17.16 24.59 4.25
C LEU A 367 17.73 23.18 4.45
N PRO A 368 18.35 22.87 5.60
CA PRO A 368 18.89 21.55 5.88
C PRO A 368 17.82 20.46 5.88
N ALA A 369 18.18 19.25 5.46
CA ALA A 369 17.28 18.09 5.39
C ALA A 369 16.52 17.82 6.70
N ASN A 370 17.16 17.96 7.86
CA ASN A 370 16.51 17.77 9.16
C ASN A 370 15.39 18.80 9.44
N GLU A 371 15.51 20.02 8.90
CA GLU A 371 14.47 21.05 9.01
C GLU A 371 13.34 20.78 8.01
N MET A 372 13.65 20.29 6.80
CA MET A 372 12.64 19.84 5.82
C MET A 372 11.73 18.74 6.42
N ILE A 373 12.33 17.78 7.13
CA ILE A 373 11.59 16.68 7.80
C ILE A 373 10.67 17.22 8.89
N LYS A 374 11.14 18.15 9.74
CA LYS A 374 10.31 18.75 10.80
C LYS A 374 9.14 19.54 10.23
N ILE A 375 9.37 20.29 9.15
CA ILE A 375 8.30 21.03 8.46
C ILE A 375 7.24 20.05 7.95
N ALA A 376 7.66 19.00 7.22
CA ALA A 376 6.73 18.00 6.69
C ALA A 376 5.96 17.27 7.82
N ALA A 377 6.64 16.86 8.90
CA ALA A 377 6.02 16.25 10.08
C ALA A 377 4.97 17.16 10.74
N SER A 378 5.19 18.48 10.71
CA SER A 378 4.26 19.46 11.31
C SER A 378 2.95 19.64 10.53
N MET A 379 2.86 19.08 9.32
CA MET A 379 1.70 19.19 8.44
C MET A 379 0.73 18.01 8.56
N GLN A 380 1.13 16.91 9.22
CA GLN A 380 0.37 15.65 9.25
C GLN A 380 -1.05 15.75 9.83
N ASP A 381 -1.28 16.66 10.79
CA ASP A 381 -2.54 16.78 11.54
C ASP A 381 -3.33 18.02 11.13
N GLN A 382 -2.95 18.67 10.02
CA GLN A 382 -3.63 19.86 9.52
C GLN A 382 -4.67 19.48 8.47
N THR A 383 -5.91 19.86 8.71
CA THR A 383 -6.95 19.87 7.67
C THR A 383 -6.83 21.15 6.86
N GLY A 384 -7.02 21.06 5.54
CA GLY A 384 -6.97 22.21 4.65
C GLY A 384 -7.96 23.29 5.10
N LYS A 385 -7.49 24.53 5.22
CA LYS A 385 -8.33 25.69 5.62
C LYS A 385 -9.00 26.39 4.45
#